data_AF-A0ABC9U1J2-F1
#
_entry.id   AF-A0ABC9U1J2-F1
#
_cell.length_a   1.000
_cell.length_b   1.000
_cell.length_c   1.000
_cell.angle_alpha   90.00
_cell.angle_beta   90.00
_cell.angle_gamma   90.00
#
_symmetry.space_group_name_H-M   'P 1'
#
loop_
_entity.id
_entity.type
_entity.pdbx_description
1 polymer ?
#
loop_
_entity_poly.entity_id
_entity_poly.type
_entity_poly.pdbx_seq_one_letter_code
_entity_poly.pdbx_strand_id
1 'polypeptide(L)'
;MHKMREIIDFIEANVNGRTLFTKELVYELENGGLQGVYSDQISFSNLKYSQSGFQLDMFIVSNEKIWLMGKDGLREDIRKDFSAVSLFRFELAKRKSTGGITGCFRFISASGKDVAAEAVVSGIYDVRLEMEVLKLSEDQVLYRDQPVQDGRFKSVAFQSEHCFYLEDGKLHYEYDGRCFDVDTKTMRRRGSSDTFPPFISVEQ
;
A
#
# COMPACT_ATOMS: atom_id res chain seq x y z
N MET A 1 5.09 2.32 -29.77
CA MET A 1 4.43 3.52 -29.20
C MET A 1 3.19 3.18 -28.33
N HIS A 2 2.91 1.90 -28.06
CA HIS A 2 1.66 1.43 -27.41
C HIS A 2 1.71 1.15 -25.89
N LYS A 3 2.89 1.05 -25.26
CA LYS A 3 3.01 0.59 -23.86
C LYS A 3 2.10 1.28 -22.84
N MET A 4 1.93 2.61 -22.91
CA MET A 4 1.03 3.32 -21.98
C MET A 4 -0.44 3.04 -22.28
N ARG A 5 -0.80 2.86 -23.55
CA ARG A 5 -2.18 2.56 -23.93
C ARG A 5 -2.57 1.16 -23.46
N GLU A 6 -1.69 0.17 -23.64
CA GLU A 6 -1.88 -1.20 -23.13
C GLU A 6 -2.10 -1.23 -21.61
N ILE A 7 -1.32 -0.45 -20.86
CA ILE A 7 -1.51 -0.31 -19.40
C ILE A 7 -2.86 0.34 -19.07
N ILE A 8 -3.23 1.41 -19.77
CA ILE A 8 -4.53 2.08 -19.55
C ILE A 8 -5.68 1.13 -19.89
N ASP A 9 -5.61 0.40 -21.00
CA ASP A 9 -6.63 -0.56 -21.42
C ASP A 9 -6.77 -1.69 -20.38
N PHE A 10 -5.65 -2.19 -19.84
CA PHE A 10 -5.67 -3.15 -18.73
C PHE A 10 -6.35 -2.58 -17.48
N ILE A 11 -6.01 -1.37 -17.06
CA ILE A 11 -6.62 -0.73 -15.88
C ILE A 11 -8.11 -0.50 -16.12
N GLU A 12 -8.50 -0.03 -17.30
CA GLU A 12 -9.90 0.25 -17.66
C GLU A 12 -10.76 -1.03 -17.65
N ALA A 13 -10.25 -2.13 -18.20
CA ALA A 13 -10.97 -3.40 -18.26
C ALA A 13 -11.03 -4.13 -16.90
N ASN A 14 -9.91 -4.11 -16.16
CA ASN A 14 -9.69 -5.06 -15.06
C ASN A 14 -9.61 -4.41 -13.67
N VAL A 15 -9.29 -3.12 -13.56
CA VAL A 15 -8.98 -2.47 -12.27
C VAL A 15 -9.97 -1.38 -11.90
N ASN A 16 -10.25 -0.46 -12.82
CA ASN A 16 -11.10 0.69 -12.56
C ASN A 16 -12.55 0.27 -12.25
N GLY A 17 -13.06 0.72 -11.12
CA GLY A 17 -14.38 0.35 -10.60
C GLY A 17 -14.40 -0.95 -9.78
N ARG A 18 -13.28 -1.66 -9.65
CA ARG A 18 -13.23 -2.92 -8.89
C ARG A 18 -13.01 -2.68 -7.41
N THR A 19 -13.57 -3.59 -6.61
CA THR A 19 -13.41 -3.63 -5.15
C THR A 19 -12.91 -5.01 -4.75
N LEU A 20 -11.86 -5.03 -3.95
CA LEU A 20 -11.14 -6.22 -3.52
C LEU A 20 -11.10 -6.26 -1.99
N PHE A 21 -10.94 -7.46 -1.46
CA PHE A 21 -10.93 -7.70 -0.03
C PHE A 21 -9.69 -8.49 0.36
N THR A 22 -9.00 -8.02 1.40
CA THR A 22 -7.93 -8.79 2.03
C THR A 22 -8.56 -9.66 3.11
N LYS A 23 -8.32 -10.97 3.03
CA LYS A 23 -8.69 -11.88 4.13
C LYS A 23 -7.97 -11.45 5.39
N GLU A 24 -8.58 -11.70 6.55
CA GLU A 24 -7.97 -11.38 7.84
C GLU A 24 -6.53 -11.93 7.91
N LEU A 25 -5.59 -10.99 8.04
CA LEU A 25 -4.16 -11.24 8.10
C LEU A 25 -3.71 -11.07 9.55
N VAL A 26 -3.09 -12.11 10.10
CA VAL A 26 -2.50 -12.08 11.42
C VAL A 26 -0.98 -11.94 11.27
N TYR A 27 -0.40 -10.98 11.96
CA TYR A 27 1.04 -10.75 11.96
C TYR A 27 1.54 -10.43 13.37
N GLU A 28 2.83 -10.68 13.60
CA GLU A 28 3.47 -10.45 14.89
C GLU A 28 4.32 -9.18 14.86
N LEU A 29 4.32 -8.43 15.96
CA LEU A 29 5.22 -7.31 16.18
C LEU A 29 6.04 -7.58 17.45
N GLU A 30 7.23 -7.00 17.51
CA GLU A 30 8.11 -7.04 18.68
C GLU A 30 8.39 -8.45 19.21
N ASN A 31 8.78 -9.37 18.33
CA ASN A 31 9.11 -10.77 18.67
C ASN A 31 7.95 -11.51 19.39
N GLY A 32 6.70 -11.26 18.97
CA GLY A 32 5.51 -11.95 19.48
C GLY A 32 4.88 -11.31 20.71
N GLY A 33 5.41 -10.18 21.20
CA GLY A 33 4.79 -9.43 22.30
C GLY A 33 3.47 -8.77 21.91
N LEU A 34 3.25 -8.54 20.61
CA LEU A 34 2.03 -7.97 20.07
C LEU A 34 1.54 -8.79 18.86
N GLN A 35 0.24 -8.93 18.73
CA GLN A 35 -0.40 -9.54 17.56
C GLN A 35 -1.32 -8.54 16.85
N GLY A 36 -1.01 -8.27 15.59
CA GLY A 36 -1.85 -7.49 14.69
C GLY A 36 -2.85 -8.39 13.96
N VAL A 37 -4.08 -7.93 13.85
CA VAL A 37 -5.13 -8.50 13.01
C VAL A 37 -5.59 -7.40 12.06
N TYR A 38 -5.32 -7.60 10.78
CA TYR A 38 -5.59 -6.62 9.73
C TYR A 38 -6.54 -7.19 8.69
N SER A 39 -7.49 -6.38 8.25
CA SER A 39 -8.29 -6.65 7.05
C SER A 39 -8.60 -5.33 6.38
N ASP A 40 -8.78 -5.37 5.06
CA ASP A 40 -9.21 -4.20 4.31
C ASP A 40 -10.15 -4.53 3.17
N GLN A 41 -10.80 -3.46 2.72
CA GLN A 41 -11.47 -3.38 1.45
C GLN A 41 -10.79 -2.29 0.63
N ILE A 42 -10.34 -2.64 -0.57
CA ILE A 42 -9.65 -1.74 -1.49
C ILE A 42 -10.53 -1.53 -2.72
N SER A 43 -10.85 -0.29 -3.06
CA SER A 43 -11.56 0.07 -4.28
C SER A 43 -10.69 0.95 -5.18
N PHE A 44 -10.53 0.57 -6.44
CA PHE A 44 -9.86 1.38 -7.44
C PHE A 44 -10.89 2.08 -8.31
N SER A 45 -10.78 3.39 -8.51
CA SER A 45 -11.76 4.13 -9.31
C SER A 45 -11.21 5.45 -9.85
N ASN A 46 -12.08 6.22 -10.52
CA ASN A 46 -11.76 7.55 -11.05
C ASN A 46 -10.56 7.56 -12.00
N LEU A 47 -10.39 6.50 -12.81
CA LEU A 47 -9.40 6.49 -13.89
C LEU A 47 -9.63 7.70 -14.81
N LYS A 48 -8.60 8.53 -14.95
CA LYS A 48 -8.56 9.66 -15.90
C LYS A 48 -7.25 9.59 -16.65
N TYR A 49 -7.27 9.77 -17.96
CA TYR A 49 -6.05 9.73 -18.76
C TYR A 49 -6.06 10.71 -19.92
N SER A 50 -4.86 10.99 -20.41
CA SER A 50 -4.59 11.81 -21.58
C SER A 50 -3.50 11.15 -22.44
N GLN A 51 -3.05 11.84 -23.49
CA GLN A 51 -1.94 11.36 -24.31
C GLN A 51 -0.61 11.28 -23.55
N SER A 52 -0.47 11.95 -22.41
CA SER A 52 0.80 12.06 -21.67
C SER A 52 0.83 11.30 -20.35
N GLY A 53 -0.30 10.81 -19.84
CA GLY A 53 -0.36 10.18 -18.52
C GLY A 53 -1.77 9.84 -18.07
N PHE A 54 -1.87 9.28 -16.86
CA PHE A 54 -3.11 8.86 -16.23
C PHE A 54 -3.09 9.03 -14.71
N GLN A 55 -4.28 9.05 -14.12
CA GLN A 55 -4.52 9.07 -12.68
C GLN A 55 -5.49 7.96 -12.32
N LEU A 56 -5.33 7.37 -11.14
CA LEU A 56 -6.23 6.36 -10.57
C LEU A 56 -6.34 6.58 -9.06
N ASP A 57 -7.55 6.58 -8.54
CA ASP A 57 -7.81 6.66 -7.10
C ASP A 57 -7.86 5.26 -6.48
N MET A 58 -7.28 5.14 -5.29
CA MET A 58 -7.33 3.95 -4.45
C MET A 58 -7.96 4.34 -3.12
N PHE A 59 -9.12 3.76 -2.85
CA PHE A 59 -9.84 3.89 -1.59
C PHE A 59 -9.57 2.66 -0.75
N ILE A 60 -9.20 2.86 0.51
CA ILE A 60 -8.92 1.76 1.44
C ILE A 60 -9.80 1.95 2.67
N VAL A 61 -10.64 0.97 2.96
CA VAL A 61 -11.30 0.83 4.26
C VAL A 61 -10.47 -0.15 5.08
N SER A 62 -9.64 0.37 5.97
CA SER A 62 -8.75 -0.45 6.81
C SER A 62 -9.41 -0.73 8.14
N ASN A 63 -9.32 -1.98 8.60
CA ASN A 63 -9.66 -2.39 9.95
C ASN A 63 -8.45 -3.09 10.58
N GLU A 64 -7.97 -2.58 11.69
CA GLU A 64 -6.82 -3.12 12.39
C GLU A 64 -7.05 -3.19 13.88
N LYS A 65 -6.73 -4.34 14.46
CA LYS A 65 -6.65 -4.53 15.90
C LYS A 65 -5.27 -5.01 16.29
N ILE A 66 -4.66 -4.36 17.28
CA ILE A 66 -3.40 -4.82 17.88
C ILE A 66 -3.68 -5.25 19.30
N TRP A 67 -3.30 -6.49 19.61
CA TRP A 67 -3.46 -7.12 20.91
C TRP A 67 -2.12 -7.22 21.62
N LEU A 68 -2.13 -7.00 22.92
CA LEU A 68 -1.06 -7.44 23.82
C LEU A 68 -1.17 -8.95 23.99
N MET A 69 -0.04 -9.63 23.81
CA MET A 69 0.04 -11.07 24.04
C MET A 69 0.56 -11.36 25.44
N GLY A 70 -0.18 -12.19 26.17
CA GLY A 70 0.22 -12.73 27.46
C GLY A 70 1.34 -13.75 27.34
N LYS A 71 1.96 -14.09 28.47
CA LYS A 71 3.04 -15.10 28.52
C LYS A 71 2.58 -16.51 28.13
N ASP A 72 1.28 -16.76 28.16
CA ASP A 72 0.62 -17.99 27.73
C ASP A 72 0.27 -18.00 26.23
N GLY A 73 0.58 -16.92 25.51
CA GLY A 73 0.24 -16.75 24.10
C GLY A 73 -1.22 -16.38 23.84
N LEU A 74 -1.99 -16.02 24.88
CA LEU A 74 -3.36 -15.54 24.73
C LEU A 74 -3.40 -14.02 24.61
N ARG A 75 -4.45 -13.51 23.95
CA ARG A 75 -4.71 -12.07 23.84
C ARG A 75 -5.18 -11.56 25.21
N GLU A 76 -4.46 -10.62 25.79
CA GLU A 76 -4.81 -10.03 27.09
C GLU A 76 -5.62 -8.74 26.93
N ASP A 77 -5.05 -7.74 26.23
CA ASP A 77 -5.62 -6.40 26.11
C ASP A 77 -5.55 -5.86 24.67
N ILE A 78 -6.52 -5.02 24.29
CA ILE A 78 -6.48 -4.28 23.03
C ILE A 78 -5.60 -3.04 23.21
N ARG A 79 -4.57 -2.91 22.37
CA ARG A 79 -3.68 -1.74 22.28
C ARG A 79 -4.09 -0.78 21.18
N LYS A 80 -4.73 -1.28 20.13
CA LYS A 80 -5.27 -0.49 19.02
C LYS A 80 -6.56 -1.12 18.52
N ASP A 81 -7.59 -0.31 18.32
CA ASP A 81 -8.80 -0.65 17.57
C ASP A 81 -9.03 0.49 16.57
N PHE A 82 -8.72 0.22 15.30
CA PHE A 82 -8.69 1.24 14.27
C PHE A 82 -9.59 0.83 13.11
N SER A 83 -10.44 1.77 12.71
CA SER A 83 -11.20 1.68 11.48
C SER A 83 -11.21 3.07 10.81
N ALA A 84 -10.75 3.13 9.56
CA ALA A 84 -10.74 4.38 8.82
C ALA A 84 -10.82 4.12 7.31
N VAL A 85 -11.34 5.12 6.61
CA VAL A 85 -11.27 5.21 5.15
C VAL A 85 -10.12 6.13 4.79
N SER A 86 -9.25 5.70 3.88
CA SER A 86 -8.17 6.51 3.31
C SER A 86 -8.31 6.59 1.79
N LEU A 87 -8.04 7.76 1.23
CA LEU A 87 -7.98 7.98 -0.21
C LEU A 87 -6.54 8.27 -0.62
N PHE A 88 -6.05 7.50 -1.58
CA PHE A 88 -4.77 7.72 -2.25
C PHE A 88 -4.99 7.92 -3.74
N ARG A 89 -4.01 8.55 -4.39
CA ARG A 89 -4.02 8.74 -5.84
C ARG A 89 -2.68 8.40 -6.46
N PHE A 90 -2.73 7.59 -7.51
CA PHE A 90 -1.66 7.48 -8.50
C PHE A 90 -1.77 8.64 -9.49
N GLU A 91 -0.66 9.33 -9.73
CA GLU A 91 -0.54 10.37 -10.77
C GLU A 91 0.70 10.08 -11.61
N LEU A 92 0.51 9.45 -12.78
CA LEU A 92 1.59 8.87 -13.59
C LEU A 92 1.64 9.52 -14.97
N ALA A 93 2.86 9.70 -15.50
CA ALA A 93 3.07 10.27 -16.82
C ALA A 93 4.21 9.57 -17.58
N LYS A 94 4.05 9.53 -18.90
CA LYS A 94 5.08 9.04 -19.81
C LYS A 94 6.23 10.05 -19.89
N ARG A 95 7.46 9.56 -19.78
CA ARG A 95 8.68 10.37 -19.90
C ARG A 95 9.08 10.49 -21.36
N LYS A 96 9.37 11.72 -21.81
CA LYS A 96 9.82 12.01 -23.18
C LYS A 96 11.21 11.44 -23.48
N SER A 97 12.07 11.37 -22.47
CA SER A 97 13.47 10.91 -22.60
C SER A 97 13.60 9.40 -22.79
N THR A 98 12.79 8.61 -22.08
CA THR A 98 12.92 7.15 -22.04
C THR A 98 11.70 6.40 -22.59
N GLY A 99 10.56 7.09 -22.71
CA GLY A 99 9.28 6.46 -23.02
C GLY A 99 8.65 5.67 -21.87
N GLY A 100 9.35 5.53 -20.73
CA GLY A 100 8.84 4.87 -19.52
C GLY A 100 7.77 5.69 -18.80
N ILE A 101 7.09 5.07 -17.84
CA ILE A 101 6.04 5.70 -17.03
C ILE A 101 6.52 5.80 -15.58
N THR A 102 6.31 6.96 -14.98
CA THR A 102 6.65 7.24 -13.58
C THR A 102 5.83 8.44 -13.10
N GLY A 103 5.69 8.56 -11.79
CA GLY A 103 5.00 9.67 -11.17
C GLY A 103 4.97 9.50 -9.66
N CYS A 104 3.82 9.75 -9.04
CA CYS A 104 3.68 9.60 -7.59
C CYS A 104 2.44 8.81 -7.20
N PHE A 105 2.51 8.24 -6.01
CA PHE A 105 1.39 7.74 -5.23
C PHE A 105 1.32 8.58 -3.97
N ARG A 106 0.17 9.17 -3.66
CA ARG A 106 0.07 10.07 -2.50
C ARG A 106 -1.26 9.95 -1.77
N PHE A 107 -1.19 10.21 -0.48
CA PHE A 107 -2.34 10.41 0.38
C PHE A 107 -3.12 11.68 -0.03
N ILE A 108 -4.44 11.58 -0.02
CA ILE A 108 -5.37 12.68 -0.31
C ILE A 108 -6.12 13.08 0.95
N SER A 109 -6.75 12.12 1.62
CA SER A 109 -7.55 12.34 2.82
C SER A 109 -7.82 11.03 3.55
N ALA A 110 -8.23 11.13 4.81
CA ALA A 110 -8.80 10.00 5.55
C ALA A 110 -9.90 10.44 6.51
N SER A 111 -10.72 9.49 6.95
CA SER A 111 -11.80 9.72 7.93
C SER A 111 -11.37 9.53 9.38
N GLY A 112 -10.26 8.82 9.62
CA GLY A 112 -9.77 8.48 10.95
C GLY A 112 -8.94 9.61 11.57
N LYS A 113 -8.81 9.57 12.91
CA LYS A 113 -7.78 10.33 13.63
C LYS A 113 -6.49 9.51 13.63
N ASP A 114 -5.35 10.19 13.56
CA ASP A 114 -4.02 9.59 13.69
C ASP A 114 -3.78 8.41 12.70
N VAL A 115 -4.17 8.62 11.44
CA VAL A 115 -4.01 7.59 10.39
C VAL A 115 -2.53 7.39 10.10
N ALA A 116 -2.02 6.17 10.27
CA ALA A 116 -0.60 5.87 10.16
C ALA A 116 0.03 6.15 8.77
N ALA A 117 -0.80 6.30 7.73
CA ALA A 117 -0.38 6.64 6.37
C ALA A 117 -0.68 8.10 5.99
N GLU A 118 -1.01 8.95 6.97
CA GLU A 118 -1.26 10.37 6.73
C GLU A 118 -0.04 11.06 6.12
N ALA A 119 -0.31 11.95 5.16
CA ALA A 119 0.70 12.71 4.41
C ALA A 119 1.76 11.87 3.67
N VAL A 120 1.52 10.57 3.45
CA VAL A 120 2.41 9.72 2.64
C VAL A 120 2.49 10.22 1.20
N VAL A 121 3.72 10.30 0.69
CA VAL A 121 4.03 10.56 -0.72
C VAL A 121 5.15 9.61 -1.14
N SER A 122 4.93 8.93 -2.25
CA SER A 122 5.86 7.96 -2.81
C SER A 122 6.13 8.24 -4.28
N GLY A 123 7.36 7.99 -4.71
CA GLY A 123 7.71 7.93 -6.12
C GLY A 123 7.29 6.59 -6.71
N ILE A 124 6.63 6.63 -7.87
CA ILE A 124 6.27 5.44 -8.63
C ILE A 124 7.16 5.36 -9.87
N TYR A 125 7.75 4.18 -10.10
CA TYR A 125 8.66 3.92 -11.21
C TYR A 125 8.54 2.46 -11.67
N ASP A 126 9.28 2.14 -12.74
CA ASP A 126 9.33 0.79 -13.32
C ASP A 126 7.94 0.18 -13.62
N VAL A 127 7.04 1.02 -14.12
CA VAL A 127 5.67 0.62 -14.45
C VAL A 127 5.66 -0.19 -15.73
N ARG A 128 5.26 -1.46 -15.64
CA ARG A 128 5.31 -2.44 -16.73
C ARG A 128 4.09 -3.36 -16.72
N LEU A 129 3.65 -3.76 -17.91
CA LEU A 129 2.65 -4.80 -18.10
C LEU A 129 3.35 -5.96 -18.82
N GLU A 130 3.51 -7.08 -18.11
CA GLU A 130 4.26 -8.25 -18.60
C GLU A 130 3.46 -9.51 -18.29
N MET A 131 3.22 -10.35 -19.30
CA MET A 131 2.43 -11.59 -19.15
C MET A 131 1.09 -11.35 -18.43
N GLU A 132 0.38 -10.28 -18.81
CA GLU A 132 -0.91 -9.86 -18.22
C GLU A 132 -0.85 -9.44 -16.73
N VAL A 133 0.34 -9.22 -16.19
CA VAL A 133 0.55 -8.68 -14.84
C VAL A 133 1.03 -7.23 -14.94
N LEU A 134 0.25 -6.29 -14.41
CA LEU A 134 0.66 -4.90 -14.25
C LEU A 134 1.45 -4.74 -12.95
N LYS A 135 2.71 -4.31 -13.07
CA LYS A 135 3.62 -4.08 -11.95
C LYS A 135 4.02 -2.61 -11.83
N LEU A 136 4.12 -2.12 -10.61
CA LEU A 136 4.62 -0.78 -10.29
C LEU A 136 5.55 -0.86 -9.07
N SER A 137 6.72 -0.22 -9.16
CA SER A 137 7.59 -0.06 -8.00
C SER A 137 7.28 1.26 -7.29
N GLU A 138 7.25 1.21 -5.97
CA GLU A 138 7.02 2.35 -5.08
C GLU A 138 8.25 2.58 -4.19
N ASP A 139 8.59 3.84 -3.99
CA ASP A 139 9.57 4.28 -3.01
C ASP A 139 9.05 5.51 -2.25
N GLN A 140 8.75 5.34 -0.96
CA GLN A 140 8.18 6.39 -0.12
C GLN A 140 9.21 7.50 0.17
N VAL A 141 8.93 8.72 -0.27
CA VAL A 141 9.91 9.83 -0.26
C VAL A 141 10.34 10.24 1.15
N LEU A 142 9.39 10.26 2.09
CA LEU A 142 9.59 10.65 3.49
C LEU A 142 9.32 9.48 4.43
N TYR A 143 9.20 9.74 5.73
CA TYR A 143 8.78 8.75 6.71
C TYR A 143 7.32 8.94 7.11
N ARG A 144 6.76 7.90 7.72
CA ARG A 144 5.50 7.92 8.48
C ARG A 144 5.75 7.30 9.85
N ASP A 145 4.84 7.53 10.78
CA ASP A 145 4.96 6.98 12.14
C ASP A 145 4.33 5.58 12.21
N GLN A 146 5.11 4.63 12.72
CA GLN A 146 4.68 3.26 13.01
C GLN A 146 4.57 3.10 14.53
N PRO A 147 3.41 2.65 15.06
CA PRO A 147 3.25 2.42 16.50
C PRO A 147 4.16 1.28 16.98
N VAL A 148 4.68 1.45 18.19
CA VAL A 148 5.41 0.43 18.99
C VAL A 148 4.87 0.42 20.43
N GLN A 149 5.37 -0.46 21.29
CA GLN A 149 4.93 -0.59 22.68
C GLN A 149 4.94 0.73 23.47
N ASP A 150 4.07 0.78 24.49
CA ASP A 150 3.91 1.90 25.42
C ASP A 150 3.43 3.21 24.79
N GLY A 151 2.69 3.15 23.68
CA GLY A 151 2.18 4.33 22.99
C GLY A 151 3.26 5.16 22.30
N ARG A 152 4.43 4.56 22.06
CA ARG A 152 5.54 5.19 21.33
C ARG A 152 5.39 4.95 19.84
N PHE A 153 6.16 5.70 19.06
CA PHE A 153 6.21 5.59 17.60
C PHE A 153 7.66 5.56 17.13
N LYS A 154 7.88 4.93 15.99
CA LYS A 154 9.14 5.03 15.24
C LYS A 154 8.89 5.50 13.82
N SER A 155 9.86 6.24 13.29
CA SER A 155 9.81 6.79 11.93
C SER A 155 10.25 5.75 10.92
N VAL A 156 9.37 5.41 9.98
CA VAL A 156 9.61 4.36 8.97
C VAL A 156 9.27 4.84 7.56
N ALA A 157 9.87 4.22 6.55
CA ALA A 157 9.53 4.40 5.14
C ALA A 157 9.45 3.04 4.45
N PHE A 158 8.67 2.95 3.39
CA PHE A 158 8.47 1.72 2.63
C PHE A 158 9.05 1.80 1.21
N GLN A 159 9.52 0.66 0.73
CA GLN A 159 9.69 0.38 -0.69
C GLN A 159 8.85 -0.84 -1.03
N SER A 160 8.14 -0.80 -2.15
CA SER A 160 7.12 -1.80 -2.46
C SER A 160 7.06 -2.15 -3.94
N GLU A 161 6.58 -3.35 -4.26
CA GLU A 161 6.05 -3.69 -5.58
C GLU A 161 4.52 -3.86 -5.46
N HIS A 162 3.79 -3.15 -6.32
CA HIS A 162 2.36 -3.35 -6.54
C HIS A 162 2.19 -4.27 -7.74
N CYS A 163 1.41 -5.34 -7.60
CA CYS A 163 1.05 -6.23 -8.69
C CYS A 163 -0.48 -6.30 -8.86
N PHE A 164 -0.94 -6.17 -10.10
CA PHE A 164 -2.34 -6.40 -10.49
C PHE A 164 -2.37 -7.51 -11.53
N TYR A 165 -3.17 -8.53 -11.30
CA TYR A 165 -3.32 -9.67 -12.22
C TYR A 165 -4.70 -10.29 -12.09
N LEU A 166 -5.09 -11.05 -13.12
CA LEU A 166 -6.31 -11.85 -13.09
C LEU A 166 -5.95 -13.30 -12.76
N GLU A 167 -6.68 -13.89 -11.82
CA GLU A 167 -6.64 -15.32 -11.55
C GLU A 167 -8.09 -15.82 -11.49
N ASP A 168 -8.40 -16.88 -12.24
CA ASP A 168 -9.78 -17.40 -12.40
C ASP A 168 -10.84 -16.33 -12.75
N GLY A 169 -10.43 -15.32 -13.53
CA GLY A 169 -11.30 -14.22 -13.96
C GLY A 169 -11.57 -13.15 -12.89
N LYS A 170 -10.91 -13.23 -11.73
CA LYS A 170 -11.02 -12.27 -10.63
C LYS A 170 -9.77 -11.41 -10.55
N LEU A 171 -9.94 -10.12 -10.26
CA LEU A 171 -8.80 -9.24 -10.01
C LEU A 171 -8.14 -9.58 -8.67
N HIS A 172 -6.82 -9.72 -8.71
CA HIS A 172 -5.95 -9.79 -7.56
C HIS A 172 -5.07 -8.54 -7.53
N TYR A 173 -4.91 -7.99 -6.33
CA TYR A 173 -3.97 -6.91 -6.03
C TYR A 173 -3.03 -7.38 -4.93
N GLU A 174 -1.74 -7.30 -5.19
CA GLU A 174 -0.69 -7.63 -4.22
C GLU A 174 0.17 -6.41 -3.94
N TYR A 175 0.44 -6.18 -2.66
CA TYR A 175 1.37 -5.19 -2.16
C TYR A 175 2.46 -5.89 -1.36
N ASP A 176 3.66 -5.99 -1.93
CA ASP A 176 4.84 -6.53 -1.25
C ASP A 176 5.72 -5.38 -0.77
N GLY A 177 5.68 -5.11 0.53
CA GLY A 177 6.27 -3.93 1.16
C GLY A 177 7.44 -4.26 2.07
N ARG A 178 8.58 -3.61 1.83
CA ARG A 178 9.76 -3.66 2.71
C ARG A 178 9.86 -2.40 3.55
N CYS A 179 9.95 -2.59 4.87
CA CYS A 179 10.08 -1.51 5.85
C CYS A 179 11.54 -1.10 6.09
N PHE A 180 11.75 0.20 6.28
CA PHE A 180 13.03 0.80 6.65
C PHE A 180 12.83 1.75 7.83
N ASP A 181 13.72 1.69 8.81
CA ASP A 181 13.79 2.73 9.84
C ASP A 181 14.44 4.00 9.26
N VAL A 182 13.94 5.17 9.65
CA VAL A 182 14.40 6.47 9.14
C VAL A 182 15.03 7.29 10.26
N ASP A 183 16.26 7.74 10.03
CA ASP A 183 16.90 8.76 10.86
C ASP A 183 16.31 10.13 10.52
N THR A 184 15.49 10.69 11.40
CA THR A 184 14.74 11.94 11.13
C THR A 184 15.60 13.20 11.03
N LYS A 185 16.88 13.13 11.43
CA LYS A 185 17.83 14.25 11.29
C LYS A 185 18.54 14.24 9.95
N THR A 186 18.84 13.05 9.42
CA THR A 186 19.60 12.87 8.18
C THR A 186 18.77 12.39 7.00
N MET A 187 17.52 11.97 7.25
CA MET A 187 16.60 11.34 6.32
C MET A 187 17.14 10.06 5.66
N ARG A 188 18.14 9.43 6.29
CA ARG A 188 18.71 8.18 5.79
C ARG A 188 17.89 6.98 6.27
N ARG A 189 17.66 6.04 5.35
CA ARG A 189 17.03 4.76 5.62
C ARG A 189 18.04 3.72 6.11
N ARG A 190 17.61 2.86 7.02
CA ARG A 190 18.33 1.67 7.47
C ARG A 190 17.38 0.48 7.43
N GLY A 191 17.91 -0.73 7.28
CA GLY A 191 17.07 -1.93 7.31
C GLY A 191 16.32 -2.00 8.64
N SER A 192 14.99 -2.17 8.57
CA SER A 192 14.16 -2.44 9.73
C SER A 192 14.21 -3.93 10.08
N SER A 193 14.04 -4.25 11.36
CA SER A 193 13.78 -5.63 11.81
C SER A 193 12.35 -6.08 11.52
N ASP A 194 11.44 -5.12 11.26
CA ASP A 194 10.04 -5.45 11.01
C ASP A 194 9.89 -6.08 9.62
N THR A 195 9.17 -7.19 9.59
CA THR A 195 8.83 -7.90 8.37
C THR A 195 7.32 -7.92 8.22
N PHE A 196 6.86 -7.63 7.01
CA PHE A 196 5.45 -7.65 6.65
C PHE A 196 5.29 -8.70 5.55
N PRO A 197 4.29 -9.58 5.63
CA PRO A 197 3.97 -10.44 4.49
C PRO A 197 3.38 -9.57 3.36
N PRO A 198 3.40 -10.07 2.11
CA PRO A 198 2.64 -9.45 1.03
C PRO A 198 1.15 -9.38 1.41
N PHE A 199 0.55 -8.22 1.19
CA PHE A 199 -0.88 -8.02 1.37
C PHE A 199 -1.57 -8.35 0.06
N ILE A 200 -2.44 -9.37 0.07
CA ILE A 200 -3.15 -9.84 -1.11
C ILE A 200 -4.64 -9.57 -0.93
N SER A 201 -5.18 -8.73 -1.81
CA SER A 201 -6.62 -8.44 -1.91
C SER A 201 -7.19 -9.08 -3.16
N VAL A 202 -8.37 -9.69 -3.04
CA VAL A 202 -9.01 -10.42 -4.14
C VAL A 202 -10.43 -9.90 -4.38
N GLU A 203 -10.82 -9.76 -5.65
CA GLU A 203 -12.19 -9.47 -6.08
C GLU A 203 -13.14 -10.63 -5.70
N GLN A 204 -14.31 -10.31 -5.15
CA GLN A 204 -15.29 -11.33 -4.75
C GLN A 204 -16.15 -11.80 -5.92
#